data_AF-A0A7S0ZXS1-F1
#
_entry.id   AF-A0A7S0ZXS1-F1
#
_cell.length_a   1.000
_cell.length_b   1.000
_cell.length_c   1.000
_cell.angle_alpha   90.00
_cell.angle_beta   90.00
_cell.angle_gamma   90.00
#
_symmetry.space_group_name_H-M   'P 1'
#
loop_
_entity.id
_entity.type
_entity.pdbx_description
1 polymer ?
#
loop_
_entity_poly.entity_id
_entity_poly.type
_entity_poly.pdbx_seq_one_letter_code
_entity_poly.pdbx_strand_id
1 'polypeptide(L)'
;MFVACGAPSGCDTHCDRSDVHEMADHIDSRAILCSDEEFRPLLLSRDLSYSFPFASPEDLSDRDVVLEVVKQNGRLLSFAGVDVSQDLEIVSEAVQQDAFAFVFASMEARADRSIVLKAVASFGGALGYASRECQNDPEVVLTAVSRDGHALQFASDAMRDDRNIVLAAVTQSGDALEFAGPGPCDDWYVVLAAVSQNGKVLQFASMRLRSDHEMVTAAVASSWQALEFASTELRAEEAVVSLAVNQQWMALVFVTDNALLCKALHSDWHAFEFMSMRHRGCLELARVAVRECWRAYQFVANPARTDRNLALEAIRNNWRVVEFLPSDLRYDPELMSAALVESWQAVTLLGARGVLAALPQSRPSEVPVLA
;
A
#
# COMPACT_ATOMS: atom_id res chain seq x y z
N MET A 1 -2.78 -40.37 -18.64
CA MET A 1 -2.78 -40.90 -17.26
C MET A 1 -2.34 -39.76 -16.37
N PHE A 2 -3.01 -39.47 -15.25
CA PHE A 2 -2.67 -38.30 -14.42
C PHE A 2 -1.34 -38.48 -13.70
N VAL A 3 -0.50 -37.44 -13.73
CA VAL A 3 0.47 -37.14 -12.67
C VAL A 3 0.29 -35.66 -12.33
N ALA A 4 -0.12 -35.39 -11.09
CA ALA A 4 -0.23 -34.03 -10.58
C ALA A 4 0.93 -33.78 -9.61
N CYS A 5 1.69 -32.70 -9.84
CA CYS A 5 2.61 -32.14 -8.86
C CYS A 5 2.00 -30.85 -8.33
N GLY A 6 1.78 -30.77 -7.01
CA GLY A 6 1.11 -29.64 -6.37
C GLY A 6 2.00 -28.40 -6.29
N ALA A 7 1.40 -27.23 -6.49
CA ALA A 7 2.05 -25.96 -6.23
C ALA A 7 2.09 -25.65 -4.71
N PRO A 8 3.13 -24.97 -4.21
CA PRO A 8 3.00 -24.16 -3.01
C PRO A 8 2.10 -22.95 -3.31
N SER A 9 1.20 -22.61 -2.40
CA SER A 9 0.18 -21.57 -2.58
C SER A 9 0.67 -20.16 -2.22
N GLY A 10 0.23 -19.14 -2.97
CA GLY A 10 0.11 -17.78 -2.43
C GLY A 10 0.70 -16.64 -3.27
N CYS A 11 0.10 -16.33 -4.41
CA CYS A 11 0.12 -14.99 -5.03
C CYS A 11 -1.13 -14.85 -5.92
N ASP A 12 -2.08 -14.02 -5.52
CA ASP A 12 -3.33 -13.81 -6.26
C ASP A 12 -3.16 -12.73 -7.33
N THR A 13 -2.93 -13.16 -8.57
CA THR A 13 -3.15 -12.33 -9.77
C THR A 13 -4.11 -13.07 -10.71
N HIS A 14 -5.37 -12.62 -10.76
CA HIS A 14 -6.35 -13.08 -11.75
C HIS A 14 -5.90 -12.66 -13.16
N CYS A 15 -5.20 -13.56 -13.86
CA CYS A 15 -5.31 -13.68 -15.31
C CYS A 15 -6.31 -14.79 -15.58
N ASP A 16 -7.60 -14.44 -15.63
CA ASP A 16 -8.64 -15.42 -15.94
C ASP A 16 -8.49 -15.94 -17.37
N ARG A 17 -8.87 -17.21 -17.56
CA ARG A 17 -8.91 -17.84 -18.89
C ARG A 17 -10.08 -17.36 -19.76
N SER A 18 -10.89 -16.40 -19.29
CA SER A 18 -12.01 -15.77 -19.98
C SER A 18 -11.61 -15.04 -21.26
N ASP A 19 -10.50 -14.32 -21.20
CA ASP A 19 -10.12 -13.34 -22.22
C ASP A 19 -9.64 -14.02 -23.52
N VAL A 20 -9.37 -15.32 -23.46
CA VAL A 20 -9.06 -16.22 -24.59
C VAL A 20 -10.33 -16.91 -25.15
N HIS A 21 -11.51 -16.62 -24.59
CA HIS A 21 -12.81 -17.16 -25.05
C HIS A 21 -13.76 -16.07 -25.55
N GLU A 22 -13.79 -14.86 -24.98
CA GLU A 22 -14.67 -13.80 -25.50
C GLU A 22 -14.33 -13.38 -26.94
N MET A 23 -13.10 -13.62 -27.41
CA MET A 23 -12.71 -13.37 -28.81
C MET A 23 -13.03 -14.54 -29.77
N ALA A 24 -13.63 -15.64 -29.28
CA ALA A 24 -14.02 -16.81 -30.08
C ALA A 24 -15.49 -16.81 -30.52
N ASP A 25 -16.39 -16.18 -29.75
CA ASP A 25 -17.86 -16.28 -29.90
C ASP A 25 -18.47 -15.49 -31.09
N HIS A 26 -17.66 -15.01 -32.04
CA HIS A 26 -18.13 -14.18 -33.16
C HIS A 26 -17.58 -14.54 -34.56
N ILE A 27 -17.02 -15.74 -34.76
CA ILE A 27 -16.68 -16.26 -36.10
C ILE A 27 -17.60 -17.43 -36.49
N ASP A 28 -18.51 -17.14 -37.41
CA ASP A 28 -19.60 -17.98 -37.89
C ASP A 28 -19.16 -19.33 -38.51
N SER A 29 -19.58 -20.42 -37.87
CA SER A 29 -19.98 -21.76 -38.39
C SER A 29 -19.18 -22.45 -39.52
N ARG A 30 -18.03 -21.93 -39.93
CA ARG A 30 -17.25 -22.39 -41.08
C ARG A 30 -15.85 -22.79 -40.66
N ALA A 31 -15.79 -23.80 -39.79
CA ALA A 31 -14.59 -24.59 -39.53
C ALA A 31 -14.22 -25.38 -40.80
N ILE A 32 -13.62 -24.68 -41.77
CA ILE A 32 -12.99 -25.32 -42.93
C ILE A 32 -11.69 -25.93 -42.42
N LEU A 33 -11.67 -27.27 -42.32
CA LEU A 33 -10.42 -28.02 -42.32
C LEU A 33 -9.82 -27.85 -43.71
N CYS A 34 -9.07 -26.76 -43.92
CA CYS A 34 -8.37 -26.51 -45.16
C CYS A 34 -7.33 -27.62 -45.36
N SER A 35 -7.38 -28.29 -46.51
CA SER A 35 -6.31 -29.19 -46.94
C SER A 35 -5.01 -28.41 -47.10
N ASP A 36 -3.90 -29.03 -46.73
CA ASP A 36 -2.67 -28.35 -46.26
C ASP A 36 -2.03 -27.43 -47.34
N GLU A 37 -2.22 -27.74 -48.63
CA GLU A 37 -1.74 -26.92 -49.74
C GLU A 37 -2.42 -25.53 -49.87
N GLU A 38 -3.68 -25.38 -49.44
CA GLU A 38 -4.39 -24.08 -49.50
C GLU A 38 -4.17 -23.21 -48.25
N PHE A 39 -3.71 -23.79 -47.13
CA PHE A 39 -3.53 -23.05 -45.88
C PHE A 39 -2.18 -22.33 -45.79
N ARG A 40 -1.10 -22.92 -46.31
CA ARG A 40 0.25 -22.32 -46.32
C ARG A 40 0.34 -20.93 -46.96
N PRO A 41 -0.34 -20.61 -48.09
CA PRO A 41 -0.38 -19.24 -48.62
C PRO A 41 -1.09 -18.23 -47.70
N LEU A 42 -2.08 -18.67 -46.91
CA LEU A 42 -2.78 -17.83 -45.94
C LEU A 42 -1.93 -17.60 -44.68
N LEU A 43 -1.13 -18.60 -44.27
CA LEU A 43 -0.07 -18.48 -43.26
C LEU A 43 1.13 -17.62 -43.72
N LEU A 44 1.16 -17.15 -44.97
CA LEU A 44 2.12 -16.15 -45.48
C LEU A 44 1.44 -14.81 -45.80
N SER A 45 0.20 -14.63 -45.34
CA SER A 45 -0.58 -13.40 -45.52
C SER A 45 -0.59 -12.51 -44.28
N ARG A 46 -1.12 -11.30 -44.40
CA ARG A 46 -1.00 -10.21 -43.40
C ARG A 46 -1.87 -10.37 -42.14
N ASP A 47 -2.83 -11.31 -42.13
CA ASP A 47 -3.75 -11.57 -41.00
C ASP A 47 -3.38 -12.86 -40.23
N LEU A 48 -2.11 -13.22 -40.29
CA LEU A 48 -1.50 -14.45 -39.76
C LEU A 48 -1.88 -14.80 -38.31
N SER A 49 -2.10 -13.78 -37.47
CA SER A 49 -2.40 -13.95 -36.04
C SER A 49 -3.73 -14.64 -35.73
N TYR A 50 -4.68 -14.65 -36.66
CA TYR A 50 -6.01 -15.25 -36.45
C TYR A 50 -6.12 -16.69 -36.97
N SER A 51 -5.28 -17.09 -37.93
CA SER A 51 -5.30 -18.42 -38.54
C SER A 51 -4.34 -19.41 -37.89
N PHE A 52 -3.17 -18.94 -37.42
CA PHE A 52 -2.12 -19.81 -36.88
C PHE A 52 -2.55 -20.73 -35.71
N PRO A 53 -3.41 -20.32 -34.75
CA PRO A 53 -3.92 -21.21 -33.70
C PRO A 53 -4.73 -22.44 -34.18
N PHE A 54 -5.12 -22.45 -35.46
CA PHE A 54 -5.88 -23.53 -36.11
C PHE A 54 -5.06 -24.29 -37.18
N ALA A 55 -3.75 -24.05 -37.26
CA ALA A 55 -2.86 -24.70 -38.22
C ALA A 55 -2.70 -26.22 -37.96
N SER A 56 -2.22 -26.95 -38.96
CA SER A 56 -1.96 -28.39 -38.83
C SER A 56 -0.83 -28.65 -37.80
N PRO A 57 -0.79 -29.81 -37.11
CA PRO A 57 0.33 -30.17 -36.25
C PRO A 57 1.68 -30.23 -36.99
N GLU A 58 1.67 -30.42 -38.30
CA GLU A 58 2.86 -30.39 -39.15
C GLU A 58 3.33 -28.96 -39.40
N ASP A 59 2.43 -28.02 -39.70
CA ASP A 59 2.76 -26.58 -39.87
C ASP A 59 3.17 -25.91 -38.55
N LEU A 60 2.55 -26.29 -37.42
CA LEU A 60 2.99 -25.86 -36.08
C LEU A 60 4.39 -26.40 -35.72
N SER A 61 4.86 -27.43 -36.43
CA SER A 61 6.19 -28.02 -36.29
C SER A 61 7.15 -27.64 -37.45
N ASP A 62 6.69 -26.86 -38.44
CA ASP A 62 7.51 -26.41 -39.56
C ASP A 62 8.29 -25.15 -39.18
N ARG A 63 9.61 -25.31 -39.07
CA ARG A 63 10.55 -24.26 -38.64
C ARG A 63 10.36 -22.94 -39.39
N ASP A 64 10.23 -22.99 -40.70
CA ASP A 64 10.24 -21.78 -41.53
C ASP A 64 8.88 -21.06 -41.48
N VAL A 65 7.79 -21.82 -41.33
CA VAL A 65 6.46 -21.28 -41.04
C VAL A 65 6.45 -20.57 -39.69
N VAL A 66 6.85 -21.27 -38.61
CA VAL A 66 6.87 -20.70 -37.25
C VAL A 66 7.78 -19.46 -37.17
N LEU A 67 8.94 -19.48 -37.82
CA LEU A 67 9.88 -18.35 -37.85
C LEU A 67 9.27 -17.11 -38.51
N GLU A 68 8.53 -17.23 -39.61
CA GLU A 68 7.89 -16.08 -40.26
C GLU A 68 6.66 -15.58 -39.46
N VAL A 69 5.98 -16.48 -38.76
CA VAL A 69 4.86 -16.16 -37.85
C VAL A 69 5.33 -15.31 -36.66
N VAL A 70 6.41 -15.71 -35.96
CA VAL A 70 6.86 -15.00 -34.75
C VAL A 70 7.44 -13.61 -35.02
N LYS A 71 7.98 -13.36 -36.22
CA LYS A 71 8.38 -12.00 -36.68
C LYS A 71 7.20 -11.04 -36.76
N GLN A 72 5.99 -11.54 -36.98
CA GLN A 72 4.78 -10.73 -37.03
C GLN A 72 4.10 -10.62 -35.66
N ASN A 73 4.13 -11.68 -34.85
CA ASN A 73 3.65 -11.68 -33.47
C ASN A 73 4.33 -12.79 -32.63
N GLY A 74 5.28 -12.41 -31.77
CA GLY A 74 6.07 -13.34 -30.97
C GLY A 74 5.25 -14.18 -29.99
N ARG A 75 4.05 -13.75 -29.60
CA ARG A 75 3.15 -14.51 -28.72
C ARG A 75 2.69 -15.83 -29.33
N LEU A 76 2.73 -15.95 -30.66
CA LEU A 76 2.33 -17.16 -31.38
C LEU A 76 3.30 -18.33 -31.16
N LEU A 77 4.49 -18.08 -30.58
CA LEU A 77 5.35 -19.11 -29.99
C LEU A 77 4.61 -20.03 -29.01
N SER A 78 3.54 -19.55 -28.36
CA SER A 78 2.67 -20.34 -27.47
C SER A 78 1.93 -21.52 -28.14
N PHE A 79 1.83 -21.51 -29.49
CA PHE A 79 1.20 -22.59 -30.27
C PHE A 79 2.23 -23.48 -31.00
N ALA A 80 3.51 -23.13 -31.00
CA ALA A 80 4.55 -23.87 -31.71
C ALA A 80 4.76 -25.28 -31.14
N GLY A 81 5.11 -26.23 -32.02
CA GLY A 81 5.48 -27.59 -31.65
C GLY A 81 6.68 -27.62 -30.70
N VAL A 82 6.73 -28.65 -29.84
CA VAL A 82 7.74 -28.75 -28.76
C VAL A 82 9.16 -28.63 -29.31
N ASP A 83 9.45 -29.31 -30.42
CA ASP A 83 10.77 -29.31 -31.06
C ASP A 83 11.16 -27.92 -31.59
N VAL A 84 10.19 -27.13 -32.06
CA VAL A 84 10.41 -25.76 -32.55
C VAL A 84 10.54 -24.76 -31.39
N SER A 85 9.87 -25.02 -30.26
CA SER A 85 10.03 -24.22 -29.02
C SER A 85 11.43 -24.31 -28.38
N GLN A 86 12.24 -25.28 -28.83
CA GLN A 86 13.65 -25.44 -28.44
C GLN A 86 14.62 -24.70 -29.39
N ASP A 87 14.16 -24.24 -30.56
CA ASP A 87 15.03 -23.49 -31.48
C ASP A 87 15.32 -22.08 -30.94
N LEU A 88 16.55 -21.90 -30.48
CA LEU A 88 17.03 -20.64 -29.87
C LEU A 88 16.97 -19.45 -30.83
N GLU A 89 17.02 -19.64 -32.16
CA GLU A 89 16.87 -18.55 -33.13
C GLU A 89 15.42 -18.08 -33.20
N ILE A 90 14.46 -19.01 -33.25
CA ILE A 90 13.01 -18.70 -33.26
C ILE A 90 12.59 -18.05 -31.95
N VAL A 91 13.03 -18.58 -30.80
CA VAL A 91 12.72 -17.95 -29.51
C VAL A 91 13.39 -16.58 -29.37
N SER A 92 14.63 -16.42 -29.85
CA SER A 92 15.33 -15.13 -29.94
C SER A 92 14.52 -14.10 -30.73
N GLU A 93 13.98 -14.47 -31.89
CA GLU A 93 13.22 -13.56 -32.76
C GLU A 93 11.83 -13.25 -32.18
N ALA A 94 11.15 -14.24 -31.61
CA ALA A 94 9.89 -14.05 -30.91
C ALA A 94 10.02 -13.07 -29.74
N VAL A 95 11.07 -13.21 -28.92
CA VAL A 95 11.40 -12.30 -27.80
C VAL A 95 11.83 -10.92 -28.29
N GLN A 96 12.45 -10.84 -29.48
CA GLN A 96 12.84 -9.58 -30.10
C GLN A 96 11.63 -8.80 -30.63
N GLN A 97 10.55 -9.49 -31.00
CA GLN A 97 9.28 -8.92 -31.46
C GLN A 97 8.36 -8.51 -30.30
N ASP A 98 8.15 -9.40 -29.32
CA ASP A 98 7.47 -9.11 -28.06
C ASP A 98 8.13 -9.89 -26.91
N ALA A 99 8.65 -9.18 -25.91
CA ALA A 99 9.29 -9.77 -24.74
C ALA A 99 8.37 -10.68 -23.91
N PHE A 100 7.04 -10.52 -24.00
CA PHE A 100 6.09 -11.46 -23.40
C PHE A 100 6.14 -12.86 -24.03
N ALA A 101 6.70 -13.03 -25.24
CA ALA A 101 6.97 -14.34 -25.82
C ALA A 101 7.89 -15.21 -24.96
N PHE A 102 8.77 -14.60 -24.15
CA PHE A 102 9.66 -15.30 -23.23
C PHE A 102 8.91 -16.16 -22.19
N VAL A 103 7.65 -15.83 -21.88
CA VAL A 103 6.78 -16.63 -21.00
C VAL A 103 6.49 -18.02 -21.59
N PHE A 104 6.58 -18.18 -22.91
CA PHE A 104 6.36 -19.43 -23.64
C PHE A 104 7.66 -20.12 -24.09
N ALA A 105 8.82 -19.50 -23.85
CA ALA A 105 10.12 -20.09 -24.15
C ALA A 105 10.33 -21.44 -23.44
N SER A 106 11.09 -22.34 -24.06
CA SER A 106 11.53 -23.61 -23.47
C SER A 106 12.50 -23.40 -22.28
N MET A 107 12.72 -24.44 -21.46
CA MET A 107 13.63 -24.37 -20.32
C MET A 107 15.08 -24.03 -20.74
N GLU A 108 15.50 -24.49 -21.91
CA GLU A 108 16.82 -24.23 -22.48
C GLU A 108 16.96 -22.78 -22.93
N ALA A 109 15.96 -22.24 -23.64
CA ALA A 109 15.94 -20.83 -24.02
C ALA A 109 15.80 -19.86 -22.81
N ARG A 110 15.26 -20.32 -21.68
CA ARG A 110 15.26 -19.59 -20.39
C ARG A 110 16.59 -19.65 -19.64
N ALA A 111 17.48 -20.57 -20.01
CA ALA A 111 18.84 -20.66 -19.51
C ALA A 111 19.86 -19.99 -20.45
N ASP A 112 19.51 -19.78 -21.73
CA ASP A 112 20.37 -19.03 -22.65
C ASP A 112 20.45 -17.55 -22.25
N ARG A 113 21.63 -17.17 -21.74
CA ARG A 113 21.94 -15.81 -21.31
C ARG A 113 21.61 -14.74 -22.35
N SER A 114 21.79 -15.02 -23.63
CA SER A 114 21.58 -14.02 -24.69
C SER A 114 20.09 -13.74 -24.95
N ILE A 115 19.25 -14.78 -24.91
CA ILE A 115 17.79 -14.66 -24.99
C ILE A 115 17.26 -13.97 -23.72
N VAL A 116 17.74 -14.37 -22.53
CA VAL A 116 17.33 -13.71 -21.27
C VAL A 116 17.70 -12.23 -21.28
N LEU A 117 18.91 -11.86 -21.71
CA LEU A 117 19.33 -10.45 -21.82
C LEU A 117 18.42 -9.64 -22.75
N LYS A 118 18.02 -10.19 -23.92
CA LYS A 118 17.04 -9.54 -24.81
C LYS A 118 15.68 -9.36 -24.13
N ALA A 119 15.21 -10.39 -23.41
CA ALA A 119 13.93 -10.35 -22.72
C ALA A 119 13.91 -9.28 -21.61
N VAL A 120 14.89 -9.30 -20.69
CA VAL A 120 14.94 -8.34 -19.56
C VAL A 120 15.24 -6.91 -19.99
N ALA A 121 16.02 -6.73 -21.07
CA ALA A 121 16.28 -5.40 -21.65
C ALA A 121 15.00 -4.73 -22.18
N SER A 122 13.98 -5.50 -22.55
CA SER A 122 12.67 -5.00 -22.98
C SER A 122 11.64 -4.99 -21.85
N PHE A 123 11.59 -6.05 -21.03
CA PHE A 123 10.63 -6.22 -19.93
C PHE A 123 11.33 -6.81 -18.70
N GLY A 124 11.59 -6.00 -17.66
CA GLY A 124 12.36 -6.42 -16.48
C GLY A 124 11.78 -7.63 -15.74
N GLY A 125 10.45 -7.76 -15.72
CA GLY A 125 9.74 -8.91 -15.16
C GLY A 125 10.01 -10.25 -15.85
N ALA A 126 10.64 -10.27 -17.03
CA ALA A 126 11.12 -11.50 -17.68
C ALA A 126 12.08 -12.31 -16.79
N LEU A 127 12.78 -11.66 -15.85
CA LEU A 127 13.69 -12.31 -14.90
C LEU A 127 13.00 -13.39 -14.07
N GLY A 128 11.70 -13.26 -13.77
CA GLY A 128 10.90 -14.26 -13.05
C GLY A 128 10.71 -15.59 -13.81
N TYR A 129 10.91 -15.59 -15.13
CA TYR A 129 10.78 -16.77 -15.98
C TYR A 129 12.12 -17.39 -16.37
N ALA A 130 13.24 -16.72 -16.10
CA ALA A 130 14.60 -17.15 -16.43
C ALA A 130 15.10 -18.29 -15.52
N SER A 131 16.20 -18.93 -15.89
CA SER A 131 16.84 -19.96 -15.06
C SER A 131 17.40 -19.35 -13.76
N ARG A 132 17.59 -20.20 -12.73
CA ARG A 132 18.25 -19.79 -11.47
C ARG A 132 19.68 -19.30 -11.66
N GLU A 133 20.35 -19.72 -12.73
CA GLU A 133 21.69 -19.27 -13.07
C GLU A 133 21.65 -17.84 -13.62
N CYS A 134 20.69 -17.53 -14.49
CA CYS A 134 20.45 -16.18 -15.00
C CYS A 134 19.91 -15.21 -13.92
N GLN A 135 19.08 -15.71 -12.98
CA GLN A 135 18.65 -14.97 -11.78
C GLN A 135 19.80 -14.67 -10.80
N ASN A 136 20.97 -15.28 -11.02
CA ASN A 136 22.20 -15.09 -10.25
C ASN A 136 23.35 -14.50 -11.12
N ASP A 137 23.06 -14.04 -12.34
CA ASP A 137 24.02 -13.35 -13.21
C ASP A 137 23.91 -11.83 -12.98
N PRO A 138 24.96 -11.15 -12.48
CA PRO A 138 24.91 -9.73 -12.17
C PRO A 138 24.53 -8.82 -13.35
N GLU A 139 24.91 -9.17 -14.58
CA GLU A 139 24.62 -8.35 -15.77
C GLU A 139 23.15 -8.51 -16.20
N VAL A 140 22.62 -9.73 -16.12
CA VAL A 140 21.21 -10.03 -16.39
C VAL A 140 20.32 -9.30 -15.37
N VAL A 141 20.62 -9.44 -14.09
CA VAL A 141 19.83 -8.81 -13.02
C VAL A 141 19.96 -7.28 -13.08
N LEU A 142 21.17 -6.73 -13.29
CA LEU A 142 21.38 -5.29 -13.43
C LEU A 142 20.60 -4.70 -14.61
N THR A 143 20.55 -5.42 -15.74
CA THR A 143 19.76 -5.03 -16.93
C THR A 143 18.26 -5.05 -16.62
N ALA A 144 17.78 -6.07 -15.89
CA ALA A 144 16.38 -6.18 -15.47
C ALA A 144 15.97 -5.04 -14.53
N VAL A 145 16.74 -4.77 -13.46
CA VAL A 145 16.40 -3.71 -12.49
C VAL A 145 16.56 -2.30 -13.03
N SER A 146 17.41 -2.12 -14.06
CA SER A 146 17.53 -0.86 -14.81
C SER A 146 16.34 -0.62 -15.77
N ARG A 147 15.54 -1.66 -16.07
CA ARG A 147 14.29 -1.55 -16.82
C ARG A 147 13.08 -1.37 -15.90
N ASP A 148 13.04 -2.10 -14.79
CA ASP A 148 12.02 -2.00 -13.72
C ASP A 148 12.64 -2.42 -12.38
N GLY A 149 12.67 -1.52 -11.39
CA GLY A 149 13.26 -1.79 -10.08
C GLY A 149 12.61 -2.97 -9.34
N HIS A 150 11.33 -3.24 -9.60
CA HIS A 150 10.60 -4.37 -9.00
C HIS A 150 11.07 -5.74 -9.52
N ALA A 151 11.85 -5.79 -10.60
CA ALA A 151 12.47 -7.02 -11.07
C ALA A 151 13.42 -7.65 -10.02
N LEU A 152 13.90 -6.86 -9.04
CA LEU A 152 14.74 -7.33 -7.94
C LEU A 152 14.10 -8.50 -7.14
N GLN A 153 12.76 -8.57 -7.10
CA GLN A 153 12.03 -9.67 -6.44
C GLN A 153 12.30 -11.06 -7.05
N PHE A 154 12.75 -11.10 -8.31
CA PHE A 154 13.05 -12.34 -9.05
C PHE A 154 14.53 -12.70 -9.06
N ALA A 155 15.39 -11.86 -8.50
CA ALA A 155 16.82 -12.10 -8.41
C ALA A 155 17.14 -13.07 -7.26
N SER A 156 18.29 -13.76 -7.33
CA SER A 156 18.75 -14.62 -6.23
C SER A 156 19.03 -13.81 -4.96
N ASP A 157 18.98 -14.44 -3.79
CA ASP A 157 19.28 -13.77 -2.52
C ASP A 157 20.69 -13.12 -2.52
N ALA A 158 21.66 -13.71 -3.21
CA ALA A 158 23.00 -13.13 -3.37
C ALA A 158 23.02 -11.85 -4.22
N MET A 159 22.12 -11.71 -5.19
CA MET A 159 21.93 -10.49 -5.98
C MET A 159 21.06 -9.45 -5.25
N ARG A 160 20.16 -9.92 -4.38
CA ARG A 160 19.34 -9.08 -3.48
C ARG A 160 20.14 -8.51 -2.31
N ASP A 161 21.25 -9.13 -1.91
CA ASP A 161 22.24 -8.54 -0.99
C ASP A 161 23.37 -7.78 -1.73
N ASP A 162 23.47 -7.82 -3.07
CA ASP A 162 24.47 -7.01 -3.79
C ASP A 162 24.10 -5.52 -3.76
N ARG A 163 24.95 -4.76 -3.07
CA ARG A 163 24.81 -3.32 -2.87
C ARG A 163 24.60 -2.52 -4.16
N ASN A 164 25.24 -2.90 -5.27
CA ASN A 164 25.20 -2.13 -6.51
C ASN A 164 23.94 -2.45 -7.31
N ILE A 165 23.53 -3.72 -7.33
CA ILE A 165 22.27 -4.16 -7.95
C ILE A 165 21.08 -3.56 -7.21
N VAL A 166 21.06 -3.61 -5.87
CA VAL A 166 19.99 -2.97 -5.08
C VAL A 166 20.02 -1.46 -5.25
N LEU A 167 21.20 -0.82 -5.25
CA LEU A 167 21.29 0.63 -5.48
C LEU A 167 20.68 1.01 -6.84
N ALA A 168 20.98 0.26 -7.91
CA ALA A 168 20.35 0.47 -9.22
C ALA A 168 18.82 0.31 -9.15
N ALA A 169 18.34 -0.78 -8.54
CA ALA A 169 16.91 -1.06 -8.38
C ALA A 169 16.18 0.07 -7.63
N VAL A 170 16.70 0.52 -6.48
CA VAL A 170 16.05 1.60 -5.72
C VAL A 170 16.18 2.95 -6.40
N THR A 171 17.22 3.21 -7.20
CA THR A 171 17.27 4.45 -8.02
C THR A 171 16.28 4.45 -9.18
N GLN A 172 15.85 3.27 -9.65
CA GLN A 172 14.80 3.13 -10.67
C GLN A 172 13.38 3.12 -10.06
N SER A 173 13.22 2.59 -8.84
CA SER A 173 11.96 2.62 -8.08
C SER A 173 12.24 2.45 -6.59
N GLY A 174 12.09 3.51 -5.79
CA GLY A 174 12.42 3.50 -4.36
C GLY A 174 11.76 2.37 -3.55
N ASP A 175 10.54 1.97 -3.90
CA ASP A 175 9.82 0.88 -3.23
C ASP A 175 10.47 -0.50 -3.40
N ALA A 176 11.38 -0.67 -4.37
CA ALA A 176 12.14 -1.90 -4.59
C ALA A 176 13.01 -2.33 -3.38
N LEU A 177 13.24 -1.45 -2.39
CA LEU A 177 13.91 -1.80 -1.14
C LEU A 177 13.15 -2.89 -0.36
N GLU A 178 11.83 -3.07 -0.57
CA GLU A 178 11.07 -4.20 0.00
C GLU A 178 11.68 -5.56 -0.38
N PHE A 179 12.27 -5.66 -1.57
CA PHE A 179 12.88 -6.88 -2.08
C PHE A 179 14.38 -6.98 -1.78
N ALA A 180 15.00 -5.97 -1.18
CA ALA A 180 16.41 -6.02 -0.82
C ALA A 180 16.71 -7.04 0.30
N GLY A 181 17.95 -7.49 0.36
CA GLY A 181 18.48 -8.27 1.46
C GLY A 181 18.78 -7.43 2.71
N PRO A 182 19.04 -8.06 3.87
CA PRO A 182 19.29 -7.36 5.12
C PRO A 182 20.55 -6.49 5.10
N GLY A 183 21.52 -6.75 4.21
CA GLY A 183 22.71 -5.92 4.07
C GLY A 183 22.40 -4.53 3.50
N PRO A 184 21.87 -4.43 2.27
CA PRO A 184 21.48 -3.15 1.67
C PRO A 184 20.43 -2.36 2.47
N CYS A 185 19.55 -3.03 3.23
CA CYS A 185 18.61 -2.36 4.15
C CYS A 185 19.27 -1.71 5.39
N ASP A 186 20.56 -1.92 5.65
CA ASP A 186 21.36 -1.15 6.61
C ASP A 186 22.38 -0.21 5.93
N ASP A 187 22.50 -0.20 4.59
CA ASP A 187 23.37 0.75 3.89
C ASP A 187 22.72 2.13 3.82
N TRP A 188 23.40 3.11 4.43
CA TRP A 188 22.97 4.51 4.49
C TRP A 188 22.55 5.09 3.13
N TYR A 189 23.36 4.87 2.10
CA TYR A 189 23.18 5.50 0.80
C TYR A 189 22.09 4.81 -0.02
N VAL A 190 21.95 3.49 0.10
CA VAL A 190 20.87 2.73 -0.56
C VAL A 190 19.52 3.15 0.02
N VAL A 191 19.39 3.16 1.35
CA VAL A 191 18.14 3.57 2.01
C VAL A 191 17.83 5.04 1.74
N LEU A 192 18.82 5.95 1.81
CA LEU A 192 18.60 7.38 1.52
C LEU A 192 18.11 7.62 0.08
N ALA A 193 18.67 6.91 -0.91
CA ALA A 193 18.23 6.99 -2.31
C ALA A 193 16.76 6.55 -2.47
N ALA A 194 16.36 5.47 -1.80
CA ALA A 194 15.00 4.96 -1.82
C ALA A 194 14.01 5.91 -1.11
N VAL A 195 14.36 6.34 0.10
CA VAL A 195 13.60 7.27 0.95
C VAL A 195 13.38 8.63 0.29
N SER A 196 14.34 9.11 -0.51
CA SER A 196 14.22 10.38 -1.25
C SER A 196 13.09 10.39 -2.30
N GLN A 197 12.62 9.21 -2.73
CA GLN A 197 11.48 9.07 -3.64
C GLN A 197 10.17 8.80 -2.88
N ASN A 198 10.21 7.96 -1.85
CA ASN A 198 9.06 7.66 -1.00
C ASN A 198 9.49 7.46 0.47
N GLY A 199 9.17 8.42 1.34
CA GLY A 199 9.52 8.37 2.76
C GLY A 199 9.01 7.13 3.51
N LYS A 200 7.94 6.47 3.02
CA LYS A 200 7.39 5.25 3.63
C LYS A 200 8.34 4.06 3.56
N VAL A 201 9.25 4.05 2.60
CA VAL A 201 10.26 2.99 2.39
C VAL A 201 11.15 2.79 3.62
N LEU A 202 11.24 3.81 4.50
CA LEU A 202 11.82 3.72 5.84
C LEU A 202 11.33 2.50 6.65
N GLN A 203 10.13 1.96 6.38
CA GLN A 203 9.63 0.76 7.06
C GLN A 203 10.53 -0.48 6.88
N PHE A 204 11.16 -0.62 5.71
CA PHE A 204 12.03 -1.73 5.34
C PHE A 204 13.49 -1.53 5.77
N ALA A 205 13.88 -0.30 6.10
CA ALA A 205 15.20 0.03 6.61
C ALA A 205 15.46 -0.62 7.98
N SER A 206 16.73 -0.82 8.31
CA SER A 206 17.14 -1.40 9.59
C SER A 206 16.64 -0.59 10.79
N MET A 207 16.48 -1.23 11.95
CA MET A 207 16.12 -0.55 13.19
C MET A 207 17.16 0.51 13.62
N ARG A 208 18.40 0.40 13.14
CA ARG A 208 19.47 1.40 13.32
C ARG A 208 19.15 2.67 12.52
N LEU A 209 18.86 2.53 11.23
CA LEU A 209 18.50 3.65 10.35
C LEU A 209 17.16 4.28 10.70
N ARG A 210 16.19 3.48 11.18
CA ARG A 210 14.91 3.97 11.73
C ARG A 210 15.02 4.70 13.06
N SER A 211 16.20 4.65 13.69
CA SER A 211 16.56 5.41 14.90
C SER A 211 17.59 6.50 14.62
N ASP A 212 17.91 6.76 13.34
CA ASP A 212 18.84 7.81 12.94
C ASP A 212 18.09 9.10 12.58
N HIS A 213 18.48 10.21 13.22
CA HIS A 213 17.83 11.50 13.04
C HIS A 213 17.93 12.04 11.60
N GLU A 214 19.06 11.91 10.91
CA GLU A 214 19.23 12.43 9.54
C GLU A 214 18.44 11.57 8.53
N MET A 215 18.38 10.26 8.72
CA MET A 215 17.56 9.37 7.87
C MET A 215 16.08 9.62 8.08
N VAL A 216 15.63 9.71 9.34
CA VAL A 216 14.22 9.93 9.66
C VAL A 216 13.75 11.33 9.27
N THR A 217 14.56 12.38 9.43
CA THR A 217 14.19 13.72 8.96
C THR A 217 14.08 13.78 7.43
N ALA A 218 14.98 13.12 6.69
CA ALA A 218 14.85 12.98 5.24
C ALA A 218 13.57 12.21 4.84
N ALA A 219 13.26 11.12 5.54
CA ALA A 219 12.06 10.32 5.27
C ALA A 219 10.76 11.07 5.59
N VAL A 220 10.71 11.76 6.72
CA VAL A 220 9.56 12.58 7.12
C VAL A 220 9.40 13.78 6.19
N ALA A 221 10.48 14.38 5.66
CA ALA A 221 10.41 15.43 4.65
C ALA A 221 9.88 14.95 3.28
N SER A 222 10.15 13.69 2.92
CA SER A 222 9.61 13.02 1.73
C SER A 222 8.14 12.62 1.92
N SER A 223 7.78 12.12 3.12
CA SER A 223 6.39 11.85 3.49
C SER A 223 6.20 11.87 5.01
N TRP A 224 5.30 12.73 5.51
CA TRP A 224 4.90 12.76 6.94
C TRP A 224 4.52 11.39 7.52
N GLN A 225 4.06 10.44 6.70
CA GLN A 225 3.70 9.08 7.12
C GLN A 225 4.92 8.25 7.58
N ALA A 226 6.14 8.63 7.17
CA ALA A 226 7.38 7.98 7.63
C ALA A 226 7.57 8.05 9.15
N LEU A 227 6.95 9.03 9.82
CA LEU A 227 6.96 9.17 11.28
C LEU A 227 6.37 7.94 12.00
N GLU A 228 5.55 7.13 11.33
CA GLU A 228 5.07 5.86 11.87
C GLU A 228 6.22 4.87 12.13
N PHE A 229 7.21 4.83 11.25
CA PHE A 229 8.29 3.84 11.28
C PHE A 229 9.51 4.26 12.09
N ALA A 230 9.65 5.56 12.37
CA ALA A 230 10.68 6.12 13.23
C ALA A 230 10.65 5.54 14.67
N SER A 231 11.78 5.63 15.37
CA SER A 231 11.90 5.17 16.76
C SER A 231 11.02 5.95 17.73
N THR A 232 10.78 5.39 18.92
CA THR A 232 9.95 6.02 19.96
C THR A 232 10.47 7.37 20.46
N GLU A 233 11.77 7.58 20.32
CA GLU A 233 12.52 8.78 20.74
C GLU A 233 12.37 9.88 19.69
N LEU A 234 12.58 9.55 18.40
CA LEU A 234 12.39 10.50 17.29
C LEU A 234 10.90 10.87 17.11
N ARG A 235 9.97 9.99 17.47
CA ARG A 235 8.52 10.28 17.56
C ARG A 235 8.13 11.18 18.75
N ALA A 236 9.08 11.49 19.64
CA ALA A 236 8.97 12.48 20.69
C ALA A 236 9.83 13.73 20.43
N GLU A 237 10.56 13.81 19.31
CA GLU A 237 11.48 14.92 19.03
C GLU A 237 10.78 16.07 18.30
N GLU A 238 10.86 17.29 18.86
CA GLU A 238 10.15 18.47 18.37
C GLU A 238 10.51 18.84 16.92
N ALA A 239 11.77 18.66 16.52
CA ALA A 239 12.23 18.94 15.15
C ALA A 239 11.58 17.99 14.13
N VAL A 240 11.62 16.68 14.39
CA VAL A 240 11.05 15.64 13.52
C VAL A 240 9.52 15.75 13.48
N VAL A 241 8.89 15.91 14.64
CA VAL A 241 7.43 15.98 14.77
C VAL A 241 6.87 17.23 14.11
N SER A 242 7.45 18.41 14.33
CA SER A 242 6.97 19.64 13.68
C SER A 242 7.08 19.56 12.15
N LEU A 243 8.14 18.94 11.63
CA LEU A 243 8.34 18.75 10.19
C LEU A 243 7.28 17.82 9.56
N ALA A 244 6.79 16.82 10.29
CA ALA A 244 5.66 15.99 9.87
C ALA A 244 4.32 16.75 9.94
N VAL A 245 4.05 17.41 11.06
CA VAL A 245 2.78 18.10 11.34
C VAL A 245 2.55 19.30 10.41
N ASN A 246 3.62 20.00 10.03
CA ASN A 246 3.58 21.10 9.06
C ASN A 246 3.19 20.66 7.64
N GLN A 247 3.35 19.37 7.29
CA GLN A 247 2.82 18.82 6.03
C GLN A 247 1.37 18.38 6.18
N GLN A 248 1.09 17.61 7.23
CA GLN A 248 -0.25 17.08 7.47
C GLN A 248 -0.48 16.83 8.96
N TRP A 249 -1.54 17.46 9.46
CA TRP A 249 -2.02 17.40 10.84
C TRP A 249 -2.35 15.97 11.33
N MET A 250 -2.59 15.01 10.41
CA MET A 250 -2.71 13.58 10.70
C MET A 250 -1.47 12.97 11.39
N ALA A 251 -0.28 13.55 11.25
CA ALA A 251 0.96 13.04 11.86
C ALA A 251 0.89 12.93 13.40
N LEU A 252 -0.01 13.69 14.04
CA LEU A 252 -0.28 13.67 15.49
C LEU A 252 -0.88 12.34 16.00
N VAL A 253 -1.25 11.42 15.10
CA VAL A 253 -1.55 10.02 15.45
C VAL A 253 -0.29 9.29 15.94
N PHE A 254 0.89 9.62 15.41
CA PHE A 254 2.14 8.90 15.67
C PHE A 254 3.00 9.50 16.78
N VAL A 255 2.83 10.78 17.11
CA VAL A 255 3.59 11.48 18.16
C VAL A 255 3.40 10.79 19.51
N THR A 256 4.51 10.57 20.23
CA THR A 256 4.53 9.85 21.52
C THR A 256 4.56 10.77 22.74
N ASP A 257 4.98 12.03 22.59
CA ASP A 257 5.02 13.01 23.68
C ASP A 257 3.74 13.85 23.80
N ASN A 258 3.13 13.82 24.99
CA ASN A 258 1.99 14.65 25.36
C ASN A 258 2.32 16.15 25.33
N ALA A 259 3.56 16.60 25.61
CA ALA A 259 3.87 18.02 25.61
C ALA A 259 3.89 18.60 24.18
N LEU A 260 4.40 17.85 23.19
CA LEU A 260 4.25 18.19 21.77
C LEU A 260 2.79 18.17 21.30
N LEU A 261 2.01 17.15 21.70
CA LEU A 261 0.57 17.10 21.41
C LEU A 261 -0.16 18.33 22.01
N CYS A 262 0.18 18.75 23.23
CA CYS A 262 -0.31 19.98 23.83
C CYS A 262 0.09 21.23 23.02
N LYS A 263 1.34 21.37 22.58
CA LYS A 263 1.78 22.50 21.73
C LYS A 263 0.97 22.60 20.44
N ALA A 264 0.70 21.47 19.78
CA ALA A 264 -0.13 21.41 18.59
C ALA A 264 -1.57 21.86 18.87
N LEU A 265 -2.18 21.41 19.98
CA LEU A 265 -3.56 21.76 20.35
C LEU A 265 -3.77 23.25 20.67
N HIS A 266 -2.78 23.94 21.26
CA HIS A 266 -2.84 25.40 21.44
C HIS A 266 -2.64 26.17 20.12
N SER A 267 -2.16 25.51 19.06
CA SER A 267 -1.99 26.12 17.73
C SER A 267 -3.25 25.93 16.87
N ASP A 268 -3.81 24.73 16.87
CA ASP A 268 -5.15 24.45 16.36
C ASP A 268 -5.80 23.28 17.14
N TRP A 269 -6.98 23.52 17.71
CA TRP A 269 -7.74 22.51 18.44
C TRP A 269 -8.30 21.41 17.52
N HIS A 270 -8.53 21.68 16.22
CA HIS A 270 -9.12 20.69 15.31
C HIS A 270 -8.26 19.43 15.25
N ALA A 271 -6.94 19.59 15.34
CA ALA A 271 -5.95 18.51 15.47
C ALA A 271 -6.36 17.40 16.45
N PHE A 272 -7.12 17.74 17.51
CA PHE A 272 -7.64 16.77 18.48
C PHE A 272 -8.49 15.67 17.84
N GLU A 273 -9.36 15.99 16.88
CA GLU A 273 -10.30 15.06 16.22
C GLU A 273 -9.62 13.80 15.66
N PHE A 274 -8.43 14.00 15.11
CA PHE A 274 -7.61 13.03 14.41
C PHE A 274 -6.83 12.12 15.35
N MET A 275 -6.44 12.62 16.53
CA MET A 275 -5.49 11.93 17.40
C MET A 275 -6.00 10.54 17.76
N SER A 276 -5.05 9.62 18.05
CA SER A 276 -5.38 8.24 18.40
C SER A 276 -6.43 8.16 19.52
N MET A 277 -7.24 7.10 19.56
CA MET A 277 -8.24 6.92 20.63
C MET A 277 -7.60 6.98 22.04
N ARG A 278 -6.33 6.60 22.18
CA ARG A 278 -5.54 6.75 23.40
C ARG A 278 -5.28 8.22 23.76
N HIS A 279 -4.91 9.05 22.77
CA HIS A 279 -4.68 10.48 22.96
C HIS A 279 -6.00 11.22 23.25
N ARG A 280 -7.07 10.92 22.51
CA ARG A 280 -8.41 11.48 22.76
C ARG A 280 -9.07 10.98 24.06
N GLY A 281 -8.59 9.88 24.62
CA GLY A 281 -8.94 9.38 25.96
C GLY A 281 -8.06 9.93 27.08
N CYS A 282 -7.02 10.71 26.78
CA CYS A 282 -6.16 11.36 27.77
C CYS A 282 -6.84 12.62 28.32
N LEU A 283 -7.02 12.68 29.64
CA LEU A 283 -7.70 13.80 30.30
C LEU A 283 -6.96 15.14 30.15
N GLU A 284 -5.63 15.12 30.03
CA GLU A 284 -4.82 16.34 29.87
C GLU A 284 -5.01 16.95 28.47
N LEU A 285 -4.82 16.15 27.42
CA LEU A 285 -5.02 16.55 26.03
C LEU A 285 -6.47 16.97 25.76
N ALA A 286 -7.43 16.20 26.28
CA ALA A 286 -8.86 16.53 26.19
C ALA A 286 -9.18 17.87 26.87
N ARG A 287 -8.57 18.18 28.02
CA ARG A 287 -8.77 19.46 28.73
C ARG A 287 -8.17 20.64 27.97
N VAL A 288 -6.99 20.48 27.36
CA VAL A 288 -6.41 21.52 26.48
C VAL A 288 -7.33 21.78 25.29
N ALA A 289 -7.71 20.74 24.55
CA ALA A 289 -8.56 20.89 23.37
C ALA A 289 -9.93 21.53 23.70
N VAL A 290 -10.54 21.19 24.84
CA VAL A 290 -11.81 21.76 25.35
C VAL A 290 -11.70 23.22 25.77
N ARG A 291 -10.51 23.66 26.21
CA ARG A 291 -10.24 25.08 26.54
C ARG A 291 -10.18 25.93 25.29
N GLU A 292 -9.43 25.48 24.29
CA GLU A 292 -9.30 26.18 23.00
C GLU A 292 -10.62 26.14 22.21
N CYS A 293 -11.36 25.01 22.24
CA CYS A 293 -12.73 24.98 21.75
C CYS A 293 -13.61 23.93 22.45
N TRP A 294 -14.75 24.38 23.00
CA TRP A 294 -15.78 23.51 23.58
C TRP A 294 -16.23 22.36 22.66
N ARG A 295 -16.17 22.56 21.32
CA ARG A 295 -16.52 21.54 20.33
C ARG A 295 -15.62 20.31 20.38
N ALA A 296 -14.37 20.43 20.83
CA ALA A 296 -13.46 19.30 20.99
C ALA A 296 -14.07 18.17 21.86
N TYR A 297 -14.95 18.52 22.80
CA TYR A 297 -15.67 17.56 23.65
C TYR A 297 -16.39 16.47 22.84
N GLN A 298 -16.90 16.78 21.64
CA GLN A 298 -17.61 15.80 20.82
C GLN A 298 -16.70 14.62 20.42
N PHE A 299 -15.40 14.85 20.27
CA PHE A 299 -14.40 13.87 19.85
C PHE A 299 -13.72 13.13 21.00
N VAL A 300 -13.84 13.63 22.24
CA VAL A 300 -13.20 13.03 23.44
C VAL A 300 -13.65 11.58 23.61
N ALA A 301 -12.69 10.69 23.78
CA ALA A 301 -12.90 9.25 23.95
C ALA A 301 -12.94 8.87 25.44
N ASN A 302 -13.40 7.65 25.73
CA ASN A 302 -13.29 7.10 27.08
C ASN A 302 -11.80 6.80 27.39
N PRO A 303 -11.33 6.99 28.63
CA PRO A 303 -12.09 7.37 29.83
C PRO A 303 -12.33 8.88 30.00
N ALA A 304 -11.61 9.77 29.33
CA ALA A 304 -11.76 11.22 29.53
C ALA A 304 -13.20 11.74 29.33
N ARG A 305 -13.98 11.15 28.42
CA ARG A 305 -15.37 11.57 28.14
C ARG A 305 -16.33 11.39 29.33
N THR A 306 -15.99 10.54 30.30
CA THR A 306 -16.78 10.36 31.53
C THR A 306 -16.23 11.15 32.73
N ASP A 307 -15.16 11.95 32.57
CA ASP A 307 -14.72 12.85 33.63
C ASP A 307 -15.70 14.03 33.80
N ARG A 308 -16.31 14.08 34.98
CA ARG A 308 -17.26 15.10 35.41
C ARG A 308 -16.66 16.51 35.38
N ASN A 309 -15.37 16.65 35.69
CA ASN A 309 -14.72 17.96 35.76
C ASN A 309 -14.44 18.53 34.36
N LEU A 310 -14.02 17.69 33.41
CA LEU A 310 -13.91 18.03 31.99
C LEU A 310 -15.27 18.42 31.41
N ALA A 311 -16.33 17.66 31.72
CA ALA A 311 -17.69 18.00 31.31
C ALA A 311 -18.15 19.36 31.86
N LEU A 312 -17.86 19.65 33.13
CA LEU A 312 -18.20 20.94 33.77
C LEU A 312 -17.41 22.11 33.18
N GLU A 313 -16.12 21.93 32.90
CA GLU A 313 -15.26 22.93 32.25
C GLU A 313 -15.72 23.20 30.81
N ALA A 314 -16.09 22.15 30.07
CA ALA A 314 -16.66 22.25 28.73
C ALA A 314 -18.02 22.98 28.71
N ILE A 315 -18.93 22.67 29.64
CA ILE A 315 -20.24 23.32 29.76
C ILE A 315 -20.11 24.81 30.08
N ARG A 316 -19.15 25.21 30.94
CA ARG A 316 -18.86 26.62 31.24
C ARG A 316 -18.30 27.38 30.03
N ASN A 317 -17.56 26.71 29.14
CA ASN A 317 -17.14 27.30 27.87
C ASN A 317 -18.30 27.37 26.86
N ASN A 318 -19.19 26.37 26.84
CA ASN A 318 -20.47 26.44 26.12
C ASN A 318 -21.51 25.41 26.61
N TRP A 319 -22.69 25.87 26.99
CA TRP A 319 -23.78 24.99 27.46
C TRP A 319 -24.20 23.91 26.44
N ARG A 320 -23.98 24.12 25.14
CA ARG A 320 -24.32 23.12 24.09
C ARG A 320 -23.51 21.83 24.17
N VAL A 321 -22.46 21.77 24.98
CA VAL A 321 -21.76 20.51 25.28
C VAL A 321 -22.71 19.44 25.83
N VAL A 322 -23.83 19.84 26.45
CA VAL A 322 -24.92 18.94 26.89
C VAL A 322 -25.42 18.01 25.76
N GLU A 323 -25.41 18.44 24.49
CA GLU A 323 -25.79 17.63 23.32
C GLU A 323 -24.92 16.35 23.21
N PHE A 324 -23.64 16.46 23.58
CA PHE A 324 -22.58 15.47 23.37
C PHE A 324 -22.24 14.63 24.61
N LEU A 325 -22.82 14.93 25.77
CA LEU A 325 -22.57 14.19 27.02
C LEU A 325 -22.95 12.69 26.90
N PRO A 326 -22.20 11.78 27.54
CA PRO A 326 -22.62 10.39 27.70
C PRO A 326 -23.88 10.29 28.58
N SER A 327 -24.61 9.18 28.46
CA SER A 327 -25.83 8.87 29.23
C SER A 327 -25.72 9.20 30.72
N ASP A 328 -24.56 8.87 31.28
CA ASP A 328 -24.30 8.81 32.72
C ASP A 328 -24.12 10.22 33.31
N LEU A 329 -23.78 11.20 32.47
CA LEU A 329 -23.61 12.61 32.84
C LEU A 329 -24.81 13.49 32.45
N ARG A 330 -25.75 13.01 31.62
CA ARG A 330 -26.93 13.77 31.13
C ARG A 330 -27.96 14.16 32.19
N TYR A 331 -27.78 13.71 33.44
CA TYR A 331 -28.66 14.03 34.57
C TYR A 331 -27.88 14.36 35.85
N ASP A 332 -26.59 14.71 35.75
CA ASP A 332 -25.82 15.15 36.91
C ASP A 332 -26.29 16.56 37.37
N PRO A 333 -26.70 16.75 38.64
CA PRO A 333 -27.27 18.02 39.09
C PRO A 333 -26.36 19.25 38.92
N GLU A 334 -25.04 19.11 39.06
CA GLU A 334 -24.10 20.23 38.89
C GLU A 334 -23.85 20.54 37.42
N LEU A 335 -23.78 19.53 36.55
CA LEU A 335 -23.66 19.75 35.10
C LEU A 335 -24.93 20.39 34.52
N MET A 336 -26.12 19.91 34.93
CA MET A 336 -27.39 20.42 34.40
C MET A 336 -27.70 21.82 34.94
N SER A 337 -27.37 22.12 36.20
CA SER A 337 -27.51 23.47 36.76
C SER A 337 -26.49 24.46 36.16
N ALA A 338 -25.24 24.04 35.93
CA ALA A 338 -24.27 24.87 35.21
C ALA A 338 -24.75 25.22 33.80
N ALA A 339 -25.27 24.26 33.02
CA ALA A 339 -25.79 24.52 31.68
C ALA A 339 -26.97 25.51 31.68
N LEU A 340 -27.85 25.48 32.69
CA LEU A 340 -28.96 26.41 32.84
C LEU A 340 -28.54 27.81 33.31
N VAL A 341 -27.44 27.91 34.08
CA VAL A 341 -26.82 29.19 34.46
C VAL A 341 -26.19 29.88 33.26
N GLU A 342 -25.48 29.13 32.41
CA GLU A 342 -24.88 29.64 31.17
C GLU A 342 -25.93 30.00 30.10
N SER A 343 -27.05 29.26 30.02
CA SER A 343 -28.18 29.69 29.18
C SER A 343 -29.52 29.06 29.54
N TRP A 344 -30.56 29.92 29.61
CA TRP A 344 -31.96 29.48 29.65
C TRP A 344 -32.35 28.60 28.44
N GLN A 345 -31.64 28.70 27.31
CA GLN A 345 -31.90 27.87 26.14
C GLN A 345 -31.58 26.39 26.38
N ALA A 346 -30.75 26.05 27.38
CA ALA A 346 -30.52 24.67 27.77
C ALA A 346 -31.82 23.95 28.18
N VAL A 347 -32.85 24.67 28.66
CA VAL A 347 -34.18 24.10 29.00
C VAL A 347 -34.78 23.28 27.86
N THR A 348 -34.66 23.73 26.61
CA THR A 348 -35.29 23.05 25.45
C THR A 348 -34.59 21.75 25.09
N LEU A 349 -33.28 21.66 25.35
CA LEU A 349 -32.45 20.49 25.12
C LEU A 349 -32.52 19.48 26.27
N LEU A 350 -32.51 19.98 27.51
CA LEU A 350 -32.57 19.19 28.75
C LEU A 350 -33.95 18.56 28.98
N GLY A 351 -35.00 19.25 28.52
CA GLY A 351 -36.39 18.87 28.77
C GLY A 351 -36.72 18.80 30.27
N ALA A 352 -37.92 18.28 30.58
CA ALA A 352 -38.40 18.21 31.96
C ALA A 352 -37.48 17.39 32.89
N ARG A 353 -36.83 16.32 32.40
CA ARG A 353 -35.95 15.47 33.22
C ARG A 353 -34.62 16.15 33.56
N GLY A 354 -33.95 16.79 32.61
CA GLY A 354 -32.70 17.51 32.88
C GLY A 354 -32.93 18.73 33.76
N VAL A 355 -34.04 19.45 33.58
CA VAL A 355 -34.42 20.58 34.45
C VAL A 355 -34.75 20.11 35.88
N LEU A 356 -35.48 19.00 36.05
CA LEU A 356 -35.73 18.43 37.38
C LEU A 356 -34.44 17.93 38.06
N ALA A 357 -33.48 17.41 37.30
CA ALA A 357 -32.17 17.00 37.84
C ALA A 357 -31.32 18.20 38.30
N ALA A 358 -31.44 19.35 37.63
CA ALA A 358 -30.74 20.59 37.97
C ALA A 358 -31.28 21.31 39.22
N LEU A 359 -32.50 20.99 39.68
CA LEU A 359 -33.04 21.60 40.89
C LEU A 359 -32.25 21.15 42.11
N PRO A 360 -31.95 22.05 43.07
CA PRO A 360 -31.32 21.65 44.32
C PRO A 360 -32.23 20.67 45.03
N GLN A 361 -31.79 19.43 45.21
CA GLN A 361 -32.52 18.44 46.00
C GLN A 361 -32.46 18.86 47.48
N SER A 362 -33.43 19.68 47.87
CA SER A 362 -33.72 19.97 49.26
C SER A 362 -33.96 18.64 49.96
N ARG A 363 -33.00 18.21 50.79
CA ARG A 363 -33.32 17.32 51.91
C ARG A 363 -34.54 17.92 52.60
N PRO A 364 -35.62 17.16 52.87
CA PRO A 364 -36.75 17.71 53.60
C PRO A 364 -36.22 18.22 54.94
N SER A 365 -36.20 19.55 55.09
CA SER A 365 -35.77 20.21 56.31
C SER A 365 -36.62 19.67 57.46
N GLU A 366 -35.99 19.30 58.57
CA GLU A 366 -36.69 18.87 59.78
C GLU A 366 -37.71 19.95 60.15
N VAL A 367 -39.00 19.66 59.91
CA VAL A 367 -40.08 20.59 60.21
C VAL A 367 -40.10 20.75 61.72
N PRO A 368 -39.88 21.96 62.26
CA PRO A 368 -39.92 22.14 63.71
C PRO A 368 -41.34 21.84 64.18
N VAL A 369 -41.51 20.73 64.88
CA VAL A 369 -42.79 20.39 65.51
C VAL A 369 -43.00 21.39 66.64
N LEU A 370 -43.84 22.40 66.38
CA LEU A 370 -44.32 23.32 67.40
C LEU A 370 -45.11 22.51 68.43
N ALA A 371 -44.72 22.65 69.69
CA ALA A 371 -45.31 22.01 70.86
C ALA A 371 -45.98 23.04 71.77
#